data_AF-A0A0F6SK82-F1
#
_entry.id   AF-A0A0F6SK82-F1
#
_cell.length_a   1.000
_cell.length_b   1.000
_cell.length_c   1.000
_cell.angle_alpha   90.00
_cell.angle_beta   90.00
_cell.angle_gamma   90.00
#
_symmetry.space_group_name_H-M   'P 1'
#
loop_
_entity.id
_entity.type
_entity.pdbx_description
1 polymer ?
#
loop_
_entity_poly.entity_id
_entity_poly.type
_entity_poly.pdbx_seq_one_letter_code
_entity_poly.pdbx_strand_id
1 'polypeptide(L)'
;MDVQIRIQWIPRDGTTTTAARGGVNLFVGGTGADTHTKETIPAEPAGTTPLTLRTQAKPGEKIQVIANVPQLPAAGDLHCEIIADGTTAPLDAQTGDPKGMPMVQCEATVPEPTS
;
A
#
# COMPACT_ATOMS: atom_id res chain seq x y z
N MET A 1 -6.53 -10.68 13.17
CA MET A 1 -6.58 -9.23 13.41
C MET A 1 -6.77 -8.55 12.08
N ASP A 2 -7.62 -7.53 12.08
CA ASP A 2 -7.83 -6.67 10.93
C ASP A 2 -6.54 -5.91 10.63
N VAL A 3 -6.20 -5.90 9.34
CA VAL A 3 -5.09 -5.12 8.82
C VAL A 3 -5.59 -4.29 7.66
N GLN A 4 -5.35 -3.00 7.75
CA GLN A 4 -5.60 -2.02 6.71
C GLN A 4 -4.31 -1.77 5.92
N ILE A 5 -4.41 -1.82 4.60
CA ILE A 5 -3.35 -1.43 3.68
C ILE A 5 -3.77 -0.12 3.02
N ARG A 6 -2.89 0.88 3.03
CA ARG A 6 -3.13 2.17 2.37
C ARG A 6 -2.14 2.37 1.24
N ILE A 7 -2.65 2.64 0.05
CA ILE A 7 -1.83 2.92 -1.13
C ILE A 7 -2.17 4.31 -1.66
N GLN A 8 -1.14 5.11 -1.93
CA GLN A 8 -1.28 6.45 -2.49
C GLN A 8 -0.22 6.69 -3.57
N TRP A 9 -0.56 7.49 -4.56
CA TRP A 9 0.37 7.95 -5.57
C TRP A 9 0.83 9.37 -5.27
N ILE A 10 2.14 9.62 -5.38
CA ILE A 10 2.79 10.89 -5.08
C ILE A 10 3.41 11.42 -6.39
N PRO A 11 2.68 12.26 -7.16
CA PRO A 11 3.24 12.91 -8.33
C PRO A 11 4.42 13.82 -7.95
N ARG A 12 5.54 13.70 -8.66
CA ARG A 12 6.76 14.49 -8.40
C ARG A 12 6.65 15.95 -8.84
N ASP A 13 5.73 16.24 -9.76
CA ASP A 13 5.50 17.61 -10.24
C ASP A 13 4.72 18.47 -9.22
N GLY A 14 4.19 17.88 -8.14
CA GLY A 14 3.42 18.54 -7.10
C GLY A 14 2.11 19.20 -7.57
N THR A 15 1.69 18.97 -8.82
CA THR A 15 0.55 19.66 -9.45
C THR A 15 -0.45 18.68 -10.06
N THR A 16 -0.02 17.48 -10.44
CA THR A 16 -0.92 16.48 -10.99
C THR A 16 -1.83 15.91 -9.89
N THR A 17 -3.14 16.03 -10.09
CA THR A 17 -4.17 15.52 -9.16
C THR A 17 -4.94 14.32 -9.71
N THR A 18 -4.65 13.92 -10.95
CA THR A 18 -5.35 12.83 -11.64
C THR A 18 -4.94 11.50 -11.04
N ALA A 19 -5.88 10.69 -10.53
CA ALA A 19 -5.56 9.38 -9.97
C ALA A 19 -4.85 8.46 -10.99
N ALA A 20 -3.92 7.64 -10.48
CA ALA A 20 -3.24 6.64 -11.28
C ALA A 20 -4.02 5.31 -11.31
N ARG A 21 -3.65 4.42 -12.24
CA ARG A 21 -4.31 3.12 -12.43
C ARG A 21 -3.32 1.98 -12.27
N GLY A 22 -3.64 1.05 -11.38
CA GLY A 22 -2.71 -0.01 -11.01
C GLY A 22 -3.34 -1.25 -10.41
N GLY A 23 -2.46 -2.15 -9.99
CA GLY A 23 -2.80 -3.35 -9.23
C GLY A 23 -2.11 -3.38 -7.88
N VAL A 24 -2.63 -4.21 -7.00
CA VAL A 24 -2.08 -4.50 -5.67
C VAL A 24 -2.18 -6.01 -5.43
N ASN A 25 -1.06 -6.66 -5.14
CA ASN A 25 -1.02 -8.04 -4.70
C ASN A 25 -0.76 -8.08 -3.20
N LEU A 26 -1.53 -8.88 -2.48
CA LEU A 26 -1.46 -8.99 -1.02
C LEU A 26 -1.15 -10.44 -0.63
N PHE A 27 -0.15 -10.61 0.21
CA PHE A 27 0.26 -11.90 0.75
C PHE A 27 0.23 -11.88 2.27
N VAL A 28 -0.28 -12.96 2.88
CA VAL A 28 -0.33 -13.17 4.33
C VAL A 28 0.25 -14.55 4.63
N GLY A 29 1.22 -14.63 5.54
CA GLY A 29 1.91 -15.88 5.86
C GLY A 29 2.59 -16.54 4.65
N GLY A 30 2.98 -15.73 3.65
CA GLY A 30 3.57 -16.21 2.39
C GLY A 30 2.56 -16.75 1.36
N THR A 31 1.26 -16.73 1.65
CA THR A 31 0.20 -17.15 0.73
C THR A 31 -0.48 -15.93 0.10
N GLY A 32 -0.84 -16.01 -1.19
CA GLY A 32 -1.63 -14.97 -1.85
C GLY A 32 -3.00 -14.85 -1.19
N ALA A 33 -3.23 -13.74 -0.48
CA ALA A 33 -4.46 -13.47 0.24
C ALA A 33 -5.48 -12.74 -0.63
N ASP A 34 -5.02 -11.80 -1.46
CA ASP A 34 -5.87 -11.10 -2.43
C ASP A 34 -5.05 -10.55 -3.62
N THR A 35 -5.73 -10.25 -4.72
CA THR A 35 -5.15 -9.66 -5.92
C THR A 35 -6.12 -8.68 -6.58
N HIS A 36 -5.72 -7.41 -6.59
CA HIS A 36 -6.43 -6.31 -7.22
C HIS A 36 -5.71 -5.90 -8.49
N THR A 37 -6.42 -5.82 -9.63
CA THR A 37 -5.76 -5.62 -10.93
C THR A 37 -6.09 -4.30 -11.62
N LYS A 38 -7.11 -3.56 -11.15
CA LYS A 38 -7.64 -2.34 -11.82
C LYS A 38 -8.10 -1.27 -10.84
N GLU A 39 -7.27 -0.98 -9.85
CA GLU A 39 -7.58 -0.01 -8.82
C GLU A 39 -7.39 1.43 -9.29
N THR A 40 -8.20 2.32 -8.73
CA THR A 40 -7.97 3.76 -8.78
C THR A 40 -7.08 4.12 -7.60
N ILE A 41 -5.85 4.56 -7.85
CA ILE A 41 -4.91 4.97 -6.80
C ILE A 41 -4.88 6.50 -6.75
N PRO A 42 -5.43 7.12 -5.69
CA PRO A 42 -5.52 8.57 -5.59
C PRO A 42 -4.15 9.24 -5.56
N ALA A 43 -4.06 10.40 -6.20
CA ALA A 43 -2.89 11.28 -6.16
C ALA A 43 -2.87 12.09 -4.85
N GLU A 44 -1.69 12.40 -4.32
CA GLU A 44 -1.47 13.55 -3.44
C GLU A 44 -1.87 14.87 -4.15
N PRO A 45 -2.24 15.95 -3.42
CA PRO A 45 -1.84 16.34 -2.06
C PRO A 45 -2.57 15.62 -0.91
N ALA A 46 -1.99 15.73 0.29
CA ALA A 46 -2.57 15.27 1.55
C ALA A 46 -4.01 15.78 1.73
N GLY A 47 -4.95 14.85 1.94
CA GLY A 47 -6.39 15.13 2.05
C GLY A 47 -7.24 14.31 1.09
N THR A 48 -6.65 13.77 0.03
CA THR A 48 -7.26 12.67 -0.72
C THR A 48 -7.25 11.39 0.11
N THR A 49 -8.38 10.68 0.17
CA THR A 49 -8.45 9.40 0.87
C THR A 49 -7.63 8.38 0.10
N PRO A 50 -6.59 7.75 0.70
CA PRO A 50 -5.81 6.71 0.02
C PRO A 50 -6.69 5.52 -0.37
N LEU A 51 -6.25 4.75 -1.38
CA LEU A 51 -6.84 3.44 -1.62
C LEU A 51 -6.66 2.60 -0.36
N THR A 52 -7.77 2.10 0.18
CA THR A 52 -7.78 1.29 1.39
C THR A 52 -8.21 -0.13 1.06
N LEU A 53 -7.30 -1.08 1.31
CA LEU A 53 -7.58 -2.51 1.25
C LEU A 53 -7.57 -3.08 2.67
N ARG A 54 -8.27 -4.20 2.88
CA ARG A 54 -8.36 -4.86 4.18
C ARG A 54 -8.07 -6.34 4.05
N THR A 55 -7.41 -6.89 5.06
CA THR A 55 -7.22 -8.34 5.20
C THR A 55 -7.23 -8.75 6.66
N GLN A 56 -7.18 -10.06 6.88
CA GLN A 56 -7.04 -10.67 8.19
C GLN A 56 -5.70 -11.41 8.24
N ALA A 57 -4.98 -11.22 9.33
CA ALA A 57 -3.74 -11.94 9.61
C ALA A 57 -3.70 -12.37 11.08
N LYS A 58 -2.97 -13.43 11.38
CA LYS A 58 -2.72 -13.89 12.74
C LYS A 58 -1.47 -13.23 13.33
N PRO A 59 -1.35 -13.16 14.66
CA PRO A 59 -0.10 -12.76 15.30
C PRO A 59 1.09 -13.58 14.77
N GLY A 60 2.19 -12.92 14.46
CA GLY A 60 3.39 -13.52 13.90
C GLY A 60 3.36 -13.80 12.39
N GLU A 61 2.23 -13.65 11.71
CA GLU A 61 2.20 -13.76 10.24
C GLU A 61 2.86 -12.55 9.58
N LYS A 62 3.62 -12.80 8.52
CA LYS A 62 4.17 -11.76 7.66
C LYS A 62 3.11 -11.32 6.65
N ILE A 63 2.94 -10.01 6.53
CA ILE A 63 2.18 -9.35 5.48
C ILE A 63 3.17 -8.76 4.49
N GLN A 64 2.91 -9.00 3.21
CA GLN A 64 3.66 -8.39 2.11
C GLN A 64 2.67 -7.84 1.10
N VAL A 65 2.87 -6.59 0.71
CA VAL A 65 2.05 -5.92 -0.30
C VAL A 65 2.95 -5.45 -1.41
N ILE A 66 2.51 -5.67 -2.64
CA ILE A 66 3.19 -5.17 -3.84
C ILE A 66 2.17 -4.41 -4.65
N ALA A 67 2.29 -3.08 -4.69
CA ALA A 67 1.45 -2.22 -5.51
C ALA A 67 2.22 -1.76 -6.74
N ASN A 68 1.60 -1.81 -7.90
CA ASN A 68 2.21 -1.43 -9.17
C ASN A 68 1.25 -0.62 -10.04
N VAL A 69 1.74 0.40 -10.72
CA VAL A 69 0.94 1.35 -11.50
C VAL A 69 1.52 1.45 -12.91
N PRO A 70 1.23 0.51 -13.81
CA PRO A 70 1.86 0.45 -15.13
C PRO A 70 1.53 1.67 -16.01
N GLN A 71 0.46 2.40 -15.69
CA GLN A 71 0.05 3.62 -16.37
C GLN A 71 0.00 4.77 -15.39
N LEU A 72 1.07 5.56 -15.40
CA LEU A 72 1.19 6.79 -14.64
C LEU A 72 0.72 8.00 -15.46
N PRO A 73 -0.14 8.87 -14.90
CA PRO A 73 -0.48 10.15 -15.53
C PRO A 73 0.73 11.11 -15.63
N ALA A 74 1.65 11.04 -14.67
CA ALA A 74 2.90 11.80 -14.60
C ALA A 74 3.96 11.03 -13.82
N ALA A 75 5.22 11.46 -13.87
CA ALA A 75 6.26 10.87 -13.04
C ALA A 75 5.92 11.04 -11.55
N GLY A 76 6.07 9.97 -10.78
CA GLY A 76 5.71 9.97 -9.36
C GLY A 76 6.14 8.67 -8.68
N ASP A 77 6.01 8.67 -7.37
CA ASP A 77 6.32 7.53 -6.51
C ASP A 77 5.03 6.94 -5.96
N LEU A 78 5.06 5.65 -5.59
CA LEU A 78 3.97 5.05 -4.85
C LEU A 78 4.35 4.98 -3.37
N HIS A 79 3.36 5.25 -2.54
CA HIS A 79 3.42 5.08 -1.11
C HIS A 79 2.54 3.91 -0.68
N CYS A 80 3.07 3.06 0.20
CA CYS A 80 2.32 2.01 0.87
C CYS A 80 2.48 2.13 2.38
N GLU A 81 1.39 1.93 3.12
CA GLU A 81 1.38 1.70 4.57
C GLU A 81 0.62 0.43 4.93
N ILE A 82 1.11 -0.28 5.96
CA ILE A 82 0.42 -1.39 6.61
C ILE A 82 0.06 -0.98 8.03
N ILE A 83 -1.22 -1.02 8.39
CA ILE A 83 -1.73 -0.62 9.71
C ILE A 83 -2.55 -1.78 10.27
N ALA A 84 -2.13 -2.33 11.40
CA ALA A 84 -2.89 -3.38 12.09
C ALA A 84 -3.78 -2.77 13.18
N ASP A 85 -4.93 -3.38 13.43
CA ASP A 85 -5.80 -2.99 14.53
C ASP A 85 -5.05 -3.01 15.87
N GLY A 86 -5.27 -1.96 16.68
CA GLY A 86 -4.60 -1.77 17.96
C GLY A 86 -3.21 -1.12 17.87
N THR A 87 -2.71 -0.80 16.67
CA THR A 87 -1.46 -0.05 16.49
C THR A 87 -1.69 1.45 16.45
N THR A 88 -0.76 2.23 17.00
CA THR A 88 -0.81 3.71 16.99
C THR A 88 -0.05 4.32 15.82
N ALA A 89 0.74 3.53 15.12
CA ALA A 89 1.51 3.90 13.94
C ALA A 89 1.49 2.74 12.92
N PRO A 90 1.72 3.01 11.62
CA PRO A 90 1.90 1.95 10.64
C PRO A 90 3.00 0.96 11.08
N LEU A 91 2.75 -0.33 10.87
CA LEU A 91 3.73 -1.39 11.08
C LEU A 91 4.90 -1.27 10.09
N ASP A 92 4.60 -0.84 8.86
CA ASP A 92 5.59 -0.48 7.86
C ASP A 92 4.99 0.60 6.94
N ALA A 93 5.86 1.48 6.44
CA ALA A 93 5.52 2.54 5.52
C ALA A 93 6.68 2.75 4.54
N GLN A 94 6.41 2.58 3.25
CA GLN A 94 7.42 2.65 2.20
C GLN A 94 6.98 3.59 1.10
N THR A 95 7.93 4.38 0.60
CA THR A 95 7.74 5.22 -0.58
C THR A 95 8.83 4.89 -1.58
N GLY A 96 8.46 4.66 -2.82
CA GLY A 96 9.46 4.64 -3.87
C GLY A 96 9.01 4.10 -5.22
N ASP A 97 9.99 4.14 -6.10
CA ASP A 97 10.08 3.50 -7.40
C ASP A 97 11.43 2.77 -7.39
N PRO A 98 11.47 1.45 -7.11
CA PRO A 98 12.74 0.80 -6.83
C PRO A 98 13.69 0.79 -8.03
N LYS A 99 13.23 1.00 -9.29
CA LYS A 99 14.06 0.81 -10.51
C LYS A 99 13.57 1.55 -11.78
N GLY A 100 12.87 2.68 -11.68
CA GLY A 100 12.18 3.30 -12.82
C GLY A 100 10.88 2.59 -13.21
N MET A 101 10.39 1.68 -12.35
CA MET A 101 9.12 1.00 -12.45
C MET A 101 8.19 1.50 -11.35
N PRO A 102 7.01 2.03 -11.66
CA PRO A 102 6.07 2.59 -10.71
C PRO A 102 5.47 1.50 -9.80
N MET A 103 6.23 1.08 -8.80
CA MET A 103 5.93 -0.02 -7.90
C MET A 103 6.43 0.32 -6.50
N VAL A 104 5.68 -0.08 -5.47
CA VAL A 104 6.12 -0.02 -4.08
C VAL A 104 5.87 -1.37 -3.42
N GLN A 105 6.76 -1.74 -2.51
CA GLN A 105 6.59 -2.88 -1.64
C GLN A 105 6.76 -2.45 -0.19
N CYS A 106 5.82 -2.85 0.65
CA CYS A 106 5.84 -2.69 2.10
C CYS A 106 5.61 -4.08 2.70
N GLU A 107 6.25 -4.34 3.83
CA GLU A 107 6.15 -5.63 4.53
C GLU A 107 6.26 -5.47 6.03
N ALA A 108 5.44 -6.22 6.75
CA ALA A 108 5.39 -6.16 8.21
C ALA A 108 5.09 -7.54 8.80
N THR A 109 5.56 -7.77 10.03
CA THR A 109 5.10 -8.90 10.84
C THR A 109 4.03 -8.41 11.79
N VAL A 110 2.92 -9.13 11.87
CA VAL A 110 1.80 -8.74 12.72
C VAL A 110 2.16 -8.99 14.19
N PRO A 111 2.03 -7.98 15.08
CA PRO A 111 2.42 -8.11 16.47
C PRO A 111 1.47 -9.04 17.23
N GLU A 112 1.94 -9.57 18.37
CA GLU A 112 1.04 -10.21 19.33
C GLU A 112 0.10 -9.20 19.98
N PRO A 113 -1.14 -9.59 20.32
CA PRO A 113 -2.04 -8.72 21.07
C PRO A 113 -1.41 -8.40 22.42
N THR A 114 -1.26 -7.11 22.74
CA THR A 114 -0.92 -6.70 24.11
C THR A 114 -2.11 -7.02 25.00
N SER A 115 -1.95 -7.97 25.92
CA SER A 115 -2.95 -8.37 26.92
C SER A 115 -3.26 -7.26 27.93
#